data_AF-A0A389MK02-F1
#
_entry.id   AF-A0A389MK02-F1
#
_cell.length_a   1.000
_cell.length_b   1.000
_cell.length_c   1.000
_cell.angle_alpha   90.00
_cell.angle_beta   90.00
_cell.angle_gamma   90.00
#
_symmetry.space_group_name_H-M   'P 1'
#
loop_
_entity.id
_entity.type
_entity.pdbx_description
1 polymer ?
#
loop_
_entity_poly.entity_id
_entity_poly.type
_entity_poly.pdbx_seq_one_letter_code
_entity_poly.pdbx_strand_id
1 'polypeptide(L)' 'MPVAAQAAFLKAVRHVIAHTEDVGAGFAEEVRRMHYGEVEARSIRGQASARETVALLEEGIEVMPLPMLPMLKETLQ' A
#
# COMPACT_ATOMS: atom_id res chain seq x y z
N MET A 1 -7.82 5.35 22.08
CA MET A 1 -6.72 4.36 22.05
C MET A 1 -5.72 4.73 23.14
N PRO A 2 -5.24 3.79 23.98
CA PRO A 2 -4.16 4.07 24.92
C PRO A 2 -2.90 4.53 24.18
N VAL A 3 -2.16 5.49 24.74
CA VAL A 3 -1.00 6.16 24.10
C VAL A 3 0.05 5.17 23.59
N ALA A 4 0.28 4.07 24.31
CA ALA A 4 1.20 3.01 23.89
C ALA A 4 0.78 2.33 22.57
N ALA A 5 -0.52 2.10 22.36
CA ALA A 5 -1.04 1.53 21.12
C ALA A 5 -0.85 2.48 19.93
N GLN A 6 -0.98 3.79 20.16
CA GLN A 6 -0.74 4.81 19.14
C GLN A 6 0.73 4.87 18.72
N ALA A 7 1.66 4.80 19.68
CA ALA A 7 3.10 4.80 19.39
C ALA A 7 3.53 3.54 18.59
N ALA A 8 3.02 2.37 18.97
CA ALA A 8 3.27 1.12 18.25
C ALA A 8 2.73 1.17 16.82
N PHE A 9 1.52 1.70 16.64
CA PHE A 9 0.91 1.89 15.32
C PHE A 9 1.74 2.81 14.42
N LEU A 10 2.17 3.97 14.92
CA LEU A 10 3.02 4.89 14.14
C LEU A 10 4.37 4.28 13.78
N LYS A 11 4.94 3.44 14.66
CA LYS A 11 6.17 2.70 14.35
C LYS A 11 5.95 1.70 13.21
N ALA A 12 4.83 0.98 13.21
CA ALA A 12 4.49 0.05 12.13
C ALA A 12 4.31 0.77 10.79
N VAL A 13 3.57 1.88 10.77
CA VAL A 13 3.38 2.70 9.55
C VAL A 13 4.72 3.18 9.00
N ARG A 14 5.60 3.72 9.86
CA ARG A 14 6.95 4.14 9.43
C ARG A 14 7.77 2.99 8.87
N HIS A 15 7.68 1.81 9.47
CA HIS A 15 8.38 0.62 8.99
C HIS A 15 7.91 0.25 7.57
N VAL A 16 6.61 0.19 7.33
CA VAL A 16 6.06 -0.05 5.99
C VAL A 16 6.59 0.99 4.99
N ILE A 17 6.54 2.28 5.32
CA ILE A 17 7.01 3.34 4.41
C ILE A 17 8.51 3.20 4.10
N ALA A 18 9.33 2.86 5.10
CA ALA A 18 10.77 2.74 4.95
C ALA A 18 11.22 1.49 4.18
N HIS A 19 10.40 0.43 4.17
CA HIS A 19 10.75 -0.86 3.58
C HIS A 19 9.91 -1.23 2.36
N THR A 20 9.15 -0.28 1.82
CA THR A 20 8.42 -0.46 0.57
C THR A 20 8.76 0.62 -0.44
N GLU A 21 8.78 0.26 -1.71
CA GLU A 21 8.88 1.19 -2.83
C GLU A 21 7.51 1.82 -3.11
N ASP A 22 7.45 3.13 -3.35
CA ASP A 22 6.22 3.82 -3.72
C ASP A 22 6.09 3.92 -5.24
N VAL A 23 5.14 3.17 -5.80
CA VAL A 23 4.89 3.14 -7.25
C VAL A 23 3.72 4.04 -7.66
N GLY A 24 3.16 4.80 -6.71
CA GLY A 24 2.09 5.77 -6.97
C GLY A 24 0.86 5.14 -7.63
N ALA A 25 0.32 5.81 -8.65
CA ALA A 25 -0.88 5.36 -9.39
C ALA A 25 -0.65 4.11 -10.25
N GLY A 26 0.61 3.71 -10.49
CA GLY A 26 0.95 2.50 -11.25
C GLY A 26 0.84 1.19 -10.45
N PHE A 27 0.35 1.24 -9.21
CA PHE A 27 0.33 0.09 -8.31
C PHE A 27 -0.37 -1.14 -8.88
N ALA A 28 -1.58 -0.98 -9.44
CA ALA A 28 -2.34 -2.12 -9.94
C ALA A 28 -1.62 -2.84 -11.09
N GLU A 29 -0.95 -2.10 -11.97
CA GLU A 29 -0.16 -2.67 -13.06
C GLU A 29 1.10 -3.36 -12.53
N GLU A 30 1.86 -2.72 -11.65
CA GLU A 30 3.10 -3.28 -11.12
C GLU A 30 2.87 -4.58 -10.34
N VAL A 31 1.81 -4.65 -9.52
CA VAL A 31 1.49 -5.88 -8.79
C VAL A 31 1.10 -7.01 -9.76
N ARG A 32 0.36 -6.72 -10.83
CA ARG A 32 0.06 -7.72 -11.88
C ARG A 32 1.33 -8.22 -12.55
N ARG A 33 2.23 -7.32 -12.95
CA ARG A 33 3.52 -7.67 -13.55
C ARG A 33 4.35 -8.57 -12.62
N MET A 34 4.36 -8.28 -11.31
CA MET A 34 4.99 -9.13 -10.31
C MET A 34 4.30 -10.50 -10.18
N HIS A 35 2.96 -10.55 -10.19
CA HIS A 35 2.19 -11.77 -10.09
C HIS A 35 2.39 -12.71 -11.29
N TYR A 36 2.46 -12.15 -12.51
CA TYR A 36 2.72 -12.90 -13.75
C TYR A 36 4.21 -13.18 -14.00
N GLY A 37 5.11 -12.70 -13.13
CA GLY A 37 6.55 -12.92 -13.23
C GLY A 37 7.24 -12.12 -14.33
N GLU A 38 6.63 -11.03 -14.81
CA GLU A 38 7.23 -10.11 -15.78
C GLU A 38 8.34 -9.24 -15.16
N VAL A 39 8.26 -9.01 -13.85
CA VAL A 39 9.26 -8.28 -13.06
C VAL A 39 9.55 -9.01 -11.75
N GLU A 40 10.72 -8.73 -11.16
CA GLU A 40 11.08 -9.28 -9.86
C GLU A 40 10.12 -8.81 -8.76
N ALA A 41 9.69 -9.75 -7.93
CA ALA A 41 8.82 -9.46 -6.79
C ALA A 41 9.58 -8.70 -5.71
N ARG A 42 8.99 -7.59 -5.24
CA ARG A 42 9.54 -6.72 -4.19
C ARG A 42 8.42 -6.06 -3.40
N SER A 43 8.73 -5.53 -2.23
CA SER A 43 7.72 -4.89 -1.39
C SER A 43 7.37 -3.51 -1.96
N ILE A 44 6.17 -3.36 -2.50
CA ILE A 44 5.67 -2.12 -3.10
C ILE A 44 4.42 -1.61 -2.38
N ARG A 45 4.21 -0.30 -2.44
CA ARG A 45 2.98 0.38 -2.06
C ARG A 45 2.59 1.37 -3.15
N GLY A 46 1.33 1.74 -3.19
CA GLY A 46 0.85 2.79 -4.07
C GLY A 46 -0.64 2.98 -3.95
N GLN A 47 -1.23 3.53 -4.99
CA GLN A 47 -2.64 3.90 -5.05
C GLN A 47 -3.37 2.99 -6.01
N ALA A 48 -4.50 2.47 -5.57
CA ALA A 48 -5.46 1.77 -6.39
C ALA A 48 -6.87 2.27 -6.05
N SER A 49 -7.68 2.47 -7.07
CA SER A 49 -9.11 2.70 -6.92
C SER A 49 -9.80 1.48 -6.34
N ALA A 50 -11.00 1.66 -5.77
CA ALA A 50 -11.79 0.53 -5.26
C ALA A 50 -12.05 -0.55 -6.33
N ARG A 51 -12.24 -0.13 -7.59
CA ARG A 51 -12.46 -1.07 -8.71
C ARG A 51 -11.20 -1.89 -9.02
N GLU A 52 -10.04 -1.23 -9.04
CA GLU A 52 -8.76 -1.93 -9.25
C GLU A 52 -8.46 -2.89 -8.10
N THR A 53 -8.68 -2.47 -6.85
CA THR A 53 -8.51 -3.35 -5.68
C THR A 53 -9.38 -4.60 -5.78
N VAL A 54 -10.65 -4.47 -6.17
CA VAL A 54 -11.54 -5.62 -6.38
C VAL A 54 -11.02 -6.52 -7.50
N ALA A 55 -10.62 -5.95 -8.64
CA ALA A 55 -10.09 -6.72 -9.75
C ALA A 55 -8.83 -7.51 -9.36
N LEU A 56 -7.91 -6.90 -8.60
CA LEU A 56 -6.71 -7.58 -8.10
C LEU A 56 -7.10 -8.78 -7.21
N LEU A 57 -8.06 -8.61 -6.30
CA LEU A 57 -8.53 -9.70 -5.45
C LEU A 57 -9.20 -10.83 -6.24
N GLU A 58 -9.97 -10.50 -7.28
CA GLU A 58 -10.60 -11.48 -8.18
C GLU A 58 -9.57 -12.25 -9.02
N GLU A 59 -8.46 -11.60 -9.41
CA GLU A 59 -7.31 -12.21 -10.06
C GLU A 59 -6.48 -13.11 -9.10
N GLY A 60 -6.79 -13.12 -7.80
CA GLY A 60 -6.04 -13.86 -6.78
C GLY A 60 -4.78 -13.13 -6.30
N ILE A 61 -4.71 -11.83 -6.53
CA ILE A 61 -3.63 -10.95 -6.07
C ILE A 61 -4.00 -10.37 -4.71
N GLU A 62 -3.30 -10.78 -3.67
CA GLU A 62 -3.51 -10.27 -2.32
C GLU A 62 -3.02 -8.82 -2.18
N VAL A 63 -3.94 -7.93 -1.79
CA VAL A 63 -3.64 -6.52 -1.50
C VAL A 63 -4.25 -6.10 -0.18
N MET A 64 -3.56 -5.23 0.55
CA MET A 64 -4.01 -4.72 1.85
C MET A 64 -4.07 -3.19 1.85
N PRO A 65 -5.17 -2.58 2.31
CA PRO A 65 -5.23 -1.13 2.47
C PRO A 65 -4.27 -0.68 3.56
N LEU A 66 -3.41 0.30 3.25
CA LEU A 66 -2.60 0.95 4.26
C LEU A 66 -3.46 1.96 5.04
N PRO A 67 -3.40 1.97 6.37
CA PRO A 67 -4.20 2.89 7.17
C PRO A 67 -3.66 4.32 6.98
N MET A 68 -4.45 5.17 6.34
CA MET A 68 -4.11 6.57 6.13
C MET A 68 -4.17 7.33 7.46
N LEU A 69 -3.05 7.97 7.85
CA LEU A 69 -3.08 8.95 8.93
C LEU A 69 -3.82 10.19 8.42
N PRO A 70 -4.85 10.70 9.13
CA PRO A 70 -5.63 11.86 8.68
C PRO A 70 -4.78 13.10 8.36
N MET A 71 -3.59 13.25 8.97
CA MET A 71 -2.67 14.38 8.70
C MET A 71 -1.93 14.31 7.36
N LEU A 72 -1.92 13.18 6.65
CA LEU A 72 -1.31 13.08 5.32
C LEU A 72 -2.23 13.59 4.19
N LYS A 73 -3.52 13.83 4.47
CA LYS A 73 -4.45 14.42 3.49
C LYS A 73 -4.29 15.94 3.36
N GLU A 74 -3.79 16.64 4.37
CA GLU A 74 -3.75 18.11 4.38
C GLU A 74 -2.55 18.71 3.63
N THR A 75 -1.58 17.93 3.16
CA THR A 75 -0.42 18.44 2.43
C THR A 75 -0.52 18.33 0.90
N LEU A 76 -1.71 18.01 0.36
CA LEU A 76 -1.95 17.90 -1.09
C LEU A 76 -3.09 18.82 -1.59
N GLN A 77 -3.36 19.92 -0.89
CA GLN A 77 -4.24 20.99 -1.38
C GLN A 77 -3.42 22.20 -1.86
#